data_AF-A0A256I5W6-F1
#
_entry.id   AF-A0A256I5W6-F1
#
_cell.length_a   1.000
_cell.length_b   1.000
_cell.length_c   1.000
_cell.angle_alpha   90.00
_cell.angle_beta   90.00
_cell.angle_gamma   90.00
#
_symmetry.space_group_name_H-M   'P 1'
#
loop_
_entity.id
_entity.type
_entity.pdbx_description
1 polymer ?
#
loop_
_entity_poly.entity_id
_entity_poly.type
_entity_poly.pdbx_seq_one_letter_code
_entity_poly.pdbx_strand_id
1 'polypeptide(L)'
;MTRNKPDTEATGVSKRETRTLDRRRVLRGLGVGAGVAALGLGGVGSAAADTASVSGGGNALQAAIDAADAGDTIVVTDEATYNPVTVDHSVTLEADGDPTIQGDGGTGAAVSIEADDVTITGFTVTNPDGLLGIKVQKDYDGATIENNTVEDVGPTGSLGVTGIIVGQGDHDDISIVNNAIRDLDQETTDDSGFPTVNGILFDAADSDPGTLTETTVNNNVIEDIESDIAPLGIVVQHETDGVAINNNEIRDLVAADDTDSDPSDGVDFGFTFAQGINIASPATADTVINHNVIEDVTSAETILPEAVKIDGDGSGLTFRANRFLVAVGLNNRNGTDGGSRDPSDDPEVDAKNNWWGSEDGPEEADFNQDADDDDRSDVVGNVAFEPFLRNPPGPKGGGNGRGGGGGNGSQGRGNGRGGK
;
A
#
# COMPACT_ATOMS: atom_id res chain seq x y z
N MET A 1 -57.58 37.18 -20.31
CA MET A 1 -57.76 35.72 -20.24
C MET A 1 -56.39 35.11 -20.04
N THR A 2 -56.24 34.32 -18.95
CA THR A 2 -55.20 33.29 -18.66
C THR A 2 -53.73 33.71 -18.84
N ARG A 3 -52.94 34.08 -17.81
CA ARG A 3 -52.45 33.33 -16.61
C ARG A 3 -52.08 31.87 -16.90
N ASN A 4 -50.79 31.55 -16.73
CA ASN A 4 -50.31 30.45 -15.88
C ASN A 4 -48.79 30.58 -15.63
N LYS A 5 -48.43 30.93 -14.38
CA LYS A 5 -47.24 30.43 -13.67
C LYS A 5 -47.70 29.17 -12.92
N PRO A 6 -46.87 28.13 -12.75
CA PRO A 6 -47.06 27.17 -11.68
C PRO A 6 -46.40 27.65 -10.40
N ASP A 7 -47.15 27.50 -9.31
CA ASP A 7 -46.78 27.75 -7.94
C ASP A 7 -45.90 26.63 -7.37
N THR A 8 -45.02 27.05 -6.48
CA THR A 8 -44.35 26.29 -5.42
C THR A 8 -45.33 25.47 -4.57
N GLU A 9 -45.04 24.20 -4.35
CA GLU A 9 -45.29 23.53 -3.06
C GLU A 9 -44.12 22.60 -2.72
N ALA A 10 -43.49 22.92 -1.59
CA ALA A 10 -42.50 22.10 -0.93
C ALA A 10 -43.20 21.09 -0.01
N THR A 11 -42.88 19.81 -0.12
CA THR A 11 -42.91 18.84 0.99
C THR A 11 -42.06 17.61 0.62
N GLY A 12 -40.76 17.66 0.95
CA GLY A 12 -39.85 16.51 0.88
C GLY A 12 -39.33 16.20 2.27
N VAL A 13 -40.02 15.32 3.00
CA VAL A 13 -39.50 14.75 4.25
C VAL A 13 -38.39 13.78 3.89
N SER A 14 -37.13 14.16 4.19
CA SER A 14 -35.97 13.26 4.11
C SER A 14 -36.16 12.13 5.14
N LYS A 15 -36.29 10.89 4.66
CA LYS A 15 -36.13 9.70 5.50
C LYS A 15 -34.64 9.51 5.75
N ARG A 16 -34.20 9.75 6.99
CA ARG A 16 -32.93 9.19 7.50
C ARG A 16 -33.07 7.68 7.54
N GLU A 17 -32.34 6.98 6.67
CA GLU A 17 -32.05 5.57 6.87
C GLU A 17 -31.02 5.46 8.00
N THR A 18 -31.49 5.06 9.18
CA THR A 18 -30.63 4.49 10.21
C THR A 18 -30.06 3.17 9.69
N ARG A 19 -28.84 3.20 9.16
CA ARG A 19 -28.04 1.98 8.91
C ARG A 19 -27.79 1.32 10.26
N THR A 20 -28.33 0.12 10.42
CA THR A 20 -28.11 -0.75 11.56
C THR A 20 -26.66 -1.24 11.53
N LEU A 21 -25.87 -0.84 12.53
CA LEU A 21 -24.57 -1.43 12.85
C LEU A 21 -24.73 -2.95 12.97
N ASP A 22 -24.07 -3.70 12.08
CA ASP A 22 -24.10 -5.15 12.09
C ASP A 22 -23.35 -5.67 13.33
N ARG A 23 -24.07 -6.39 14.18
CA ARG A 23 -23.60 -6.82 15.51
C ARG A 23 -22.70 -8.06 15.47
N ARG A 24 -22.04 -8.34 14.34
CA ARG A 24 -21.20 -9.54 14.17
C ARG A 24 -19.73 -9.37 14.56
N ARG A 25 -19.27 -8.15 14.86
CA ARG A 25 -17.90 -7.90 15.33
C ARG A 25 -17.82 -7.67 16.84
N VAL A 26 -18.11 -8.69 17.64
CA VAL A 26 -17.61 -8.82 19.03
C VAL A 26 -17.61 -10.30 19.40
N LEU A 27 -16.51 -11.03 19.16
CA LEU A 27 -16.04 -12.20 19.94
C LEU A 27 -14.84 -12.90 19.27
N ARG A 28 -13.66 -12.29 19.34
CA ARG A 28 -12.40 -13.06 19.42
C ARG A 28 -11.60 -12.50 20.58
N GLY A 29 -11.88 -13.04 21.77
CA GLY A 29 -11.22 -12.66 23.01
C GLY A 29 -11.97 -13.23 24.21
N LEU A 30 -11.36 -14.23 24.86
CA LEU A 30 -11.69 -14.91 26.13
C LEU A 30 -12.41 -16.28 26.03
N GLY A 31 -11.64 -17.31 26.36
CA GLY A 31 -11.80 -17.99 27.65
C GLY A 31 -12.93 -19.00 27.80
N VAL A 32 -12.53 -20.28 27.81
CA VAL A 32 -13.28 -21.46 28.24
C VAL A 32 -14.19 -21.21 29.47
N GLY A 33 -15.48 -21.54 29.32
CA GLY A 33 -16.44 -21.62 30.43
C GLY A 33 -17.75 -22.29 30.01
N ALA A 34 -17.96 -23.53 30.47
CA ALA A 34 -19.05 -24.42 30.07
C ALA A 34 -20.46 -23.99 30.53
N GLY A 35 -21.47 -24.23 29.69
CA GLY A 35 -22.88 -24.16 30.04
C GLY A 35 -23.78 -24.74 28.94
N VAL A 36 -24.19 -26.00 29.08
CA VAL A 36 -25.01 -26.75 28.12
C VAL A 36 -26.49 -26.36 28.25
N ALA A 37 -27.11 -25.98 27.13
CA ALA A 37 -28.54 -26.12 26.88
C ALA A 37 -28.75 -26.52 25.41
N ALA A 38 -29.02 -27.81 25.18
CA ALA A 38 -29.17 -28.41 23.88
C ALA A 38 -30.57 -28.15 23.28
N LEU A 39 -30.60 -27.52 22.10
CA LEU A 39 -31.71 -27.59 21.16
C LEU A 39 -31.10 -27.92 19.79
N GLY A 40 -31.52 -29.06 19.23
CA GLY A 40 -30.97 -29.63 18.01
C GLY A 40 -31.17 -28.76 16.78
N LEU A 41 -30.06 -28.28 16.25
CA LEU A 41 -29.89 -27.88 14.86
C LEU A 41 -28.72 -28.71 14.34
N GLY A 42 -28.86 -29.27 13.14
CA GLY A 42 -27.86 -30.15 12.53
C GLY A 42 -26.48 -29.50 12.58
N GLY A 43 -25.54 -30.19 13.23
CA GLY A 43 -24.18 -29.71 13.35
C GLY A 43 -23.58 -29.58 11.95
N VAL A 44 -23.44 -28.34 11.50
CA VAL A 44 -22.32 -28.00 10.63
C VAL A 44 -21.09 -28.24 11.50
N GLY A 45 -20.43 -29.38 11.29
CA GLY A 45 -19.12 -29.58 11.88
C GLY A 45 -18.24 -28.50 11.31
N SER A 46 -17.83 -27.54 12.13
CA SER A 46 -16.63 -26.77 11.82
C SER A 46 -15.52 -27.81 11.74
N ALA A 47 -15.07 -28.15 10.54
CA ALA A 47 -13.80 -28.83 10.39
C ALA A 47 -12.76 -27.98 11.14
N ALA A 48 -11.91 -28.62 11.92
CA ALA A 48 -10.77 -27.93 12.50
C ALA A 48 -9.80 -27.66 11.35
N ALA A 49 -9.28 -26.44 11.25
CA ALA A 49 -8.18 -26.11 10.35
C ALA A 49 -7.06 -27.15 10.52
N ASP A 50 -6.67 -27.79 9.42
CA ASP A 50 -5.56 -28.73 9.38
C ASP A 50 -4.27 -28.03 8.94
N THR A 51 -3.13 -28.69 9.15
CA THR A 51 -1.83 -28.20 8.71
C THR A 51 -1.18 -29.20 7.76
N ALA A 52 -0.92 -28.78 6.53
CA ALA A 52 -0.24 -29.57 5.51
C ALA A 52 1.20 -29.07 5.33
N SER A 53 2.18 -29.99 5.31
CA SER A 53 3.57 -29.65 4.95
C SER A 53 3.83 -29.94 3.48
N VAL A 54 4.43 -28.99 2.78
CA VAL A 54 4.74 -29.05 1.34
C VAL A 54 6.25 -28.95 1.12
N SER A 55 6.73 -29.68 0.11
CA SER A 55 8.11 -29.67 -0.38
C SER A 55 8.13 -30.17 -1.84
N GLY A 56 9.21 -29.93 -2.55
CA GLY A 56 9.50 -30.50 -3.87
C GLY A 56 9.43 -29.53 -5.06
N GLY A 57 9.07 -28.26 -4.82
CA GLY A 57 8.99 -27.22 -5.84
C GLY A 57 7.95 -27.46 -6.96
N GLY A 58 8.05 -26.68 -8.03
CA GLY A 58 7.15 -26.75 -9.17
C GLY A 58 5.68 -26.60 -8.77
N ASN A 59 4.83 -27.55 -9.17
CA ASN A 59 3.38 -27.51 -8.90
C ASN A 59 2.99 -28.05 -7.51
N ALA A 60 3.94 -28.38 -6.63
CA ALA A 60 3.61 -29.02 -5.36
C ALA A 60 2.78 -28.11 -4.44
N LEU A 61 3.03 -26.80 -4.46
CA LEU A 61 2.24 -25.82 -3.69
C LEU A 61 0.81 -25.70 -4.23
N GLN A 62 0.63 -25.54 -5.55
CA GLN A 62 -0.71 -25.52 -6.16
C GLN A 62 -1.49 -26.79 -5.83
N ALA A 63 -0.87 -27.97 -5.93
CA ALA A 63 -1.53 -29.22 -5.61
C ALA A 63 -1.97 -29.33 -4.13
N ALA A 64 -1.29 -28.62 -3.22
CA ALA A 64 -1.69 -28.54 -1.82
C ALA A 64 -2.85 -27.55 -1.62
N ILE A 65 -2.84 -26.42 -2.33
CA ILE A 65 -3.94 -25.45 -2.35
C ILE A 65 -5.22 -26.14 -2.86
N ASP A 66 -5.15 -26.82 -4.01
CA ASP A 66 -6.27 -27.55 -4.62
C ASP A 66 -6.88 -28.63 -3.70
N ALA A 67 -6.12 -29.09 -2.70
CA ALA A 67 -6.51 -30.15 -1.77
C ALA A 67 -6.96 -29.63 -0.40
N ALA A 68 -6.77 -28.34 -0.11
CA ALA A 68 -7.02 -27.75 1.19
C ALA A 68 -8.51 -27.44 1.40
N ASP A 69 -8.95 -27.55 2.65
CA ASP A 69 -10.23 -27.03 3.09
C ASP A 69 -10.08 -25.58 3.59
N ALA A 70 -11.17 -24.83 3.58
CA ALA A 70 -11.17 -23.46 4.07
C ALA A 70 -10.75 -23.39 5.56
N GLY A 71 -9.79 -22.51 5.85
CA GLY A 71 -9.15 -22.31 7.15
C GLY A 71 -7.85 -23.08 7.33
N ASP A 72 -7.47 -23.97 6.42
CA ASP A 72 -6.23 -24.76 6.53
C ASP A 72 -4.96 -23.90 6.45
N THR A 73 -3.87 -24.44 6.98
CA THR A 73 -2.53 -23.88 6.88
C THR A 73 -1.64 -24.80 6.03
N ILE A 74 -1.02 -24.25 5.00
CA ILE A 74 -0.08 -24.93 4.11
C ILE A 74 1.31 -24.36 4.40
N VAL A 75 2.17 -25.18 5.00
CA VAL A 75 3.54 -24.81 5.38
C VAL A 75 4.52 -25.37 4.36
N VAL A 76 5.23 -24.50 3.65
CA VAL A 76 6.30 -24.86 2.73
C VAL A 76 7.61 -24.96 3.51
N THR A 77 8.22 -26.14 3.49
CA THR A 77 9.30 -26.52 4.44
C THR A 77 10.67 -26.65 3.78
N ASP A 78 10.78 -26.31 2.49
CA ASP A 78 12.03 -26.31 1.74
C ASP A 78 12.28 -24.98 1.02
N GLU A 79 13.49 -24.84 0.49
CA GLU A 79 14.01 -23.68 -0.23
C GLU A 79 13.78 -23.81 -1.76
N ALA A 80 12.76 -24.57 -2.18
CA ALA A 80 12.53 -24.85 -3.59
C ALA A 80 11.82 -23.70 -4.31
N THR A 81 12.01 -23.63 -5.63
CA THR A 81 11.23 -22.75 -6.50
C THR A 81 9.91 -23.43 -6.90
N TYR A 82 8.82 -22.70 -6.70
CA TYR A 82 7.46 -23.07 -7.04
C TYR A 82 6.98 -22.31 -8.26
N ASN A 83 6.13 -22.95 -9.05
CA ASN A 83 5.45 -22.31 -10.18
C ASN A 83 4.43 -21.29 -9.67
N PRO A 84 3.90 -20.41 -10.55
CA PRO A 84 2.86 -19.46 -10.17
C PRO A 84 1.65 -20.18 -9.56
N VAL A 85 1.01 -19.55 -8.58
CA VAL A 85 -0.12 -20.14 -7.86
C VAL A 85 -1.38 -19.27 -7.91
N THR A 86 -2.52 -19.94 -7.98
CA THR A 86 -3.85 -19.37 -7.72
C THR A 86 -4.33 -19.90 -6.38
N VAL A 87 -4.63 -18.99 -5.45
CA VAL A 87 -5.15 -19.27 -4.12
C VAL A 87 -6.65 -19.01 -4.11
N ASP A 88 -7.43 -20.01 -4.53
CA ASP A 88 -8.89 -19.98 -4.64
C ASP A 88 -9.62 -20.58 -3.42
N HIS A 89 -8.86 -20.82 -2.36
CA HIS A 89 -9.34 -21.27 -1.06
C HIS A 89 -8.93 -20.27 0.03
N SER A 90 -9.80 -20.04 1.01
CA SER A 90 -9.46 -19.30 2.23
C SER A 90 -8.44 -20.11 3.05
N VAL A 91 -7.14 -19.86 2.88
CA VAL A 91 -6.06 -20.62 3.52
C VAL A 91 -4.93 -19.69 3.97
N THR A 92 -4.09 -20.20 4.87
CA THR A 92 -2.80 -19.59 5.20
C THR A 92 -1.69 -20.33 4.46
N LEU A 93 -0.94 -19.62 3.61
CA LEU A 93 0.32 -20.08 3.05
C LEU A 93 1.46 -19.54 3.91
N GLU A 94 2.27 -20.43 4.48
CA GLU A 94 3.39 -20.09 5.35
C GLU A 94 4.70 -20.69 4.81
N ALA A 95 5.73 -19.86 4.72
CA ALA A 95 7.08 -20.27 4.41
C ALA A 95 7.91 -20.50 5.68
N ASP A 96 8.41 -21.72 5.87
CA ASP A 96 9.37 -22.10 6.94
C ASP A 96 10.75 -22.50 6.35
N GLY A 97 10.85 -22.67 5.02
CA GLY A 97 12.05 -23.13 4.32
C GLY A 97 12.71 -22.11 3.40
N ASP A 98 12.31 -20.83 3.42
CA ASP A 98 12.72 -19.79 2.46
C ASP A 98 12.42 -20.13 0.97
N PRO A 99 11.20 -20.60 0.62
CA PRO A 99 10.81 -20.91 -0.76
C PRO A 99 10.64 -19.66 -1.63
N THR A 100 10.78 -19.86 -2.94
CA THR A 100 10.48 -18.85 -3.96
C THR A 100 9.25 -19.25 -4.76
N ILE A 101 8.27 -18.36 -4.92
CA ILE A 101 7.22 -18.47 -5.94
C ILE A 101 7.67 -17.64 -7.13
N GLN A 102 7.88 -18.29 -8.27
CA GLN A 102 8.37 -17.64 -9.48
C GLN A 102 7.27 -17.59 -10.54
N GLY A 103 6.98 -16.38 -10.99
CA GLY A 103 6.15 -16.03 -12.13
C GLY A 103 6.64 -16.66 -13.44
N ASP A 104 5.78 -16.70 -14.46
CA ASP A 104 6.10 -17.28 -15.76
C ASP A 104 6.62 -16.26 -16.79
N GLY A 105 6.86 -15.00 -16.36
CA GLY A 105 7.25 -13.89 -17.25
C GLY A 105 6.11 -13.42 -18.15
N GLY A 106 4.87 -13.72 -17.78
CA GLY A 106 3.67 -13.34 -18.52
C GLY A 106 2.94 -12.14 -17.90
N THR A 107 1.72 -11.92 -18.38
CA THR A 107 0.84 -10.87 -17.84
C THR A 107 0.12 -11.28 -16.56
N GLY A 108 0.32 -12.52 -16.10
CA GLY A 108 -0.24 -13.03 -14.85
C GLY A 108 0.60 -12.63 -13.63
N ALA A 109 0.01 -12.74 -12.45
CA ALA A 109 0.74 -12.62 -11.20
C ALA A 109 1.45 -13.93 -10.85
N ALA A 110 2.60 -13.84 -10.19
CA ALA A 110 3.25 -15.01 -9.58
C ALA A 110 2.36 -15.62 -8.49
N VAL A 111 1.61 -14.78 -7.77
CA VAL A 111 0.55 -15.22 -6.85
C VAL A 111 -0.76 -14.49 -7.14
N SER A 112 -1.81 -15.24 -7.47
CA SER A 112 -3.19 -14.75 -7.64
C SER A 112 -4.05 -15.17 -6.45
N ILE A 113 -4.52 -14.22 -5.64
CA ILE A 113 -5.45 -14.46 -4.54
C ILE A 113 -6.88 -14.33 -5.07
N GLU A 114 -7.62 -15.44 -5.04
CA GLU A 114 -8.96 -15.60 -5.60
C GLU A 114 -9.96 -16.13 -4.56
N ALA A 115 -9.74 -15.79 -3.29
CA ALA A 115 -10.64 -16.09 -2.19
C ALA A 115 -10.47 -15.09 -1.05
N ASP A 116 -11.51 -14.96 -0.23
CA ASP A 116 -11.48 -14.18 1.00
C ASP A 116 -10.59 -14.83 2.08
N ASP A 117 -10.16 -14.03 3.05
CA ASP A 117 -9.46 -14.49 4.26
C ASP A 117 -8.18 -15.31 3.96
N VAL A 118 -7.48 -14.97 2.87
CA VAL A 118 -6.20 -15.59 2.49
C VAL A 118 -5.04 -14.91 3.22
N THR A 119 -4.13 -15.70 3.78
CA THR A 119 -2.87 -15.19 4.33
C THR A 119 -1.69 -15.74 3.53
N ILE A 120 -0.75 -14.89 3.14
CA ILE A 120 0.52 -15.26 2.52
C ILE A 120 1.65 -14.67 3.34
N THR A 121 2.52 -15.53 3.88
CA THR A 121 3.58 -15.08 4.79
C THR A 121 4.93 -15.78 4.58
N GLY A 122 5.99 -14.98 4.56
CA GLY A 122 7.39 -15.44 4.54
C GLY A 122 7.97 -15.83 3.19
N PHE A 123 7.25 -15.63 2.08
CA PHE A 123 7.71 -16.07 0.76
C PHE A 123 8.64 -15.04 0.10
N THR A 124 9.58 -15.54 -0.71
CA THR A 124 10.13 -14.74 -1.80
C THR A 124 9.23 -14.91 -3.03
N VAL A 125 8.82 -13.82 -3.66
CA VAL A 125 7.98 -13.81 -4.86
C VAL A 125 8.69 -13.02 -5.94
N THR A 126 8.89 -13.64 -7.10
CA THR A 126 9.56 -13.02 -8.24
C THR A 126 8.80 -13.25 -9.54
N ASN A 127 8.91 -12.35 -10.51
CA ASN A 127 8.27 -12.51 -11.82
C ASN A 127 9.09 -11.78 -12.89
N PRO A 128 10.30 -12.29 -13.20
CA PRO A 128 11.18 -11.66 -14.18
C PRO A 128 10.50 -11.65 -15.55
N ASP A 129 10.60 -10.53 -16.26
CA ASP A 129 9.90 -10.27 -17.53
C ASP A 129 8.35 -10.27 -17.40
N GLY A 130 7.81 -10.32 -16.19
CA GLY A 130 6.37 -10.41 -15.91
C GLY A 130 5.82 -9.19 -15.21
N LEU A 131 4.49 -9.04 -15.23
CA LEU A 131 3.85 -7.80 -14.78
C LEU A 131 3.72 -7.67 -13.26
N LEU A 132 3.35 -8.76 -12.59
CA LEU A 132 2.77 -8.69 -11.25
C LEU A 132 3.42 -9.70 -10.30
N GLY A 133 3.78 -9.26 -9.10
CA GLY A 133 4.20 -10.15 -8.02
C GLY A 133 3.01 -10.86 -7.38
N ILE A 134 2.32 -10.17 -6.46
CA ILE A 134 1.16 -10.69 -5.71
C ILE A 134 -0.08 -9.86 -6.05
N LYS A 135 -1.18 -10.51 -6.44
CA LYS A 135 -2.44 -9.86 -6.78
C LYS A 135 -3.60 -10.36 -5.92
N VAL A 136 -4.29 -9.46 -5.23
CA VAL A 136 -5.67 -9.68 -4.77
C VAL A 136 -6.60 -9.42 -5.96
N GLN A 137 -7.33 -10.45 -6.39
CA GLN A 137 -8.30 -10.29 -7.48
C GLN A 137 -9.53 -9.53 -7.02
N LYS A 138 -10.35 -9.12 -7.99
CA LYS A 138 -11.55 -8.32 -7.80
C LYS A 138 -12.51 -8.89 -6.74
N ASP A 139 -13.01 -7.99 -5.87
CA ASP A 139 -14.09 -8.25 -4.91
C ASP A 139 -13.75 -9.34 -3.86
N TYR A 140 -12.49 -9.42 -3.42
CA TYR A 140 -12.04 -10.31 -2.34
C TYR A 140 -11.54 -9.54 -1.12
N ASP A 141 -11.98 -9.99 0.06
CA ASP A 141 -11.79 -9.31 1.35
C ASP A 141 -10.82 -10.07 2.26
N GLY A 142 -10.28 -9.39 3.28
CA GLY A 142 -9.54 -10.03 4.37
C GLY A 142 -8.18 -10.62 3.97
N ALA A 143 -7.65 -10.26 2.79
CA ALA A 143 -6.34 -10.72 2.36
C ALA A 143 -5.23 -10.13 3.25
N THR A 144 -4.37 -10.99 3.79
CA THR A 144 -3.19 -10.61 4.56
C THR A 144 -1.92 -11.03 3.82
N ILE A 145 -1.15 -10.04 3.37
CA ILE A 145 0.12 -10.23 2.69
C ILE A 145 1.20 -9.69 3.62
N GLU A 146 1.94 -10.58 4.29
CA GLU A 146 2.90 -10.16 5.32
C GLU A 146 4.25 -10.85 5.28
N ASN A 147 5.31 -10.14 5.68
CA ASN A 147 6.68 -10.69 5.77
C ASN A 147 7.18 -11.34 4.47
N ASN A 148 6.68 -10.93 3.32
CA ASN A 148 7.13 -11.43 2.02
C ASN A 148 8.23 -10.52 1.46
N THR A 149 9.09 -11.08 0.61
CA THR A 149 9.98 -10.31 -0.26
C THR A 149 9.44 -10.43 -1.68
N VAL A 150 9.04 -9.31 -2.29
CA VAL A 150 8.63 -9.25 -3.69
C VAL A 150 9.74 -8.56 -4.46
N GLU A 151 10.40 -9.29 -5.36
CA GLU A 151 11.60 -8.82 -6.05
C GLU A 151 11.72 -9.31 -7.49
N ASP A 152 12.51 -8.61 -8.30
CA ASP A 152 12.75 -8.94 -9.70
C ASP A 152 11.42 -9.13 -10.48
N VAL A 153 10.59 -8.09 -10.47
CA VAL A 153 9.34 -8.02 -11.25
C VAL A 153 9.54 -7.05 -12.40
N GLY A 154 9.15 -7.46 -13.60
CA GLY A 154 9.40 -6.70 -14.83
C GLY A 154 10.81 -6.94 -15.38
N PRO A 155 11.24 -6.10 -16.34
CA PRO A 155 10.41 -5.14 -17.08
C PRO A 155 9.49 -5.84 -18.09
N THR A 156 8.50 -5.14 -18.66
CA THR A 156 7.63 -5.74 -19.70
C THR A 156 7.45 -4.90 -20.97
N GLY A 157 8.03 -3.71 -21.03
CA GLY A 157 7.89 -2.82 -22.17
C GLY A 157 6.61 -1.98 -22.07
N SER A 158 5.49 -2.59 -22.44
CA SER A 158 4.26 -1.85 -22.79
C SER A 158 3.23 -1.71 -21.66
N LEU A 159 3.35 -2.49 -20.59
CA LEU A 159 2.33 -2.62 -19.55
C LEU A 159 2.94 -2.38 -18.17
N GLY A 160 2.23 -1.67 -17.29
CA GLY A 160 2.75 -1.32 -15.98
C GLY A 160 3.14 -2.53 -15.12
N VAL A 161 4.23 -2.38 -14.38
CA VAL A 161 4.79 -3.39 -13.48
C VAL A 161 4.33 -3.10 -12.05
N THR A 162 4.05 -4.12 -11.25
CA THR A 162 3.66 -3.93 -9.85
C THR A 162 4.11 -5.08 -8.94
N GLY A 163 4.70 -4.73 -7.80
CA GLY A 163 5.03 -5.70 -6.75
C GLY A 163 3.79 -6.33 -6.13
N ILE A 164 2.99 -5.53 -5.41
CA ILE A 164 1.72 -5.96 -4.79
C ILE A 164 0.56 -5.14 -5.34
N ILE A 165 -0.48 -5.81 -5.80
CA ILE A 165 -1.68 -5.17 -6.35
C ILE A 165 -2.95 -5.66 -5.65
N VAL A 166 -3.80 -4.72 -5.25
CA VAL A 166 -5.21 -4.97 -4.94
C VAL A 166 -6.01 -4.53 -6.16
N GLY A 167 -6.67 -5.49 -6.79
CA GLY A 167 -7.40 -5.27 -8.03
C GLY A 167 -8.64 -4.39 -7.86
N GLN A 168 -9.36 -4.22 -8.96
CA GLN A 168 -10.58 -3.41 -9.03
C GLN A 168 -11.71 -4.05 -8.23
N GLY A 169 -12.59 -3.24 -7.64
CA GLY A 169 -13.80 -3.72 -7.00
C GLY A 169 -13.96 -3.15 -5.60
N ASP A 170 -14.84 -3.75 -4.82
CA ASP A 170 -14.94 -3.43 -3.41
C ASP A 170 -14.03 -4.37 -2.60
N HIS A 171 -13.25 -3.80 -1.68
CA HIS A 171 -12.30 -4.51 -0.83
C HIS A 171 -12.39 -4.03 0.63
N ASP A 172 -12.53 -4.96 1.57
CA ASP A 172 -12.53 -4.73 3.02
C ASP A 172 -11.40 -5.50 3.71
N ASP A 173 -10.85 -4.91 4.78
CA ASP A 173 -9.91 -5.57 5.71
C ASP A 173 -8.63 -6.12 5.03
N ILE A 174 -8.10 -5.41 4.03
CA ILE A 174 -6.83 -5.76 3.39
C ILE A 174 -5.65 -5.34 4.28
N SER A 175 -4.68 -6.23 4.45
CA SER A 175 -3.50 -6.01 5.27
C SER A 175 -2.21 -6.31 4.48
N ILE A 176 -1.41 -5.28 4.21
CA ILE A 176 -0.10 -5.39 3.55
C ILE A 176 0.96 -4.92 4.55
N VAL A 177 1.66 -5.87 5.19
CA VAL A 177 2.45 -5.58 6.40
C VAL A 177 3.83 -6.23 6.39
N ASN A 178 4.87 -5.48 6.75
CA ASN A 178 6.25 -6.00 6.86
C ASN A 178 6.81 -6.64 5.58
N ASN A 179 6.31 -6.26 4.41
CA ASN A 179 6.88 -6.76 3.16
C ASN A 179 8.09 -5.92 2.75
N ALA A 180 9.05 -6.55 2.07
CA ALA A 180 10.09 -5.89 1.31
C ALA A 180 9.72 -5.97 -0.18
N ILE A 181 9.65 -4.83 -0.86
CA ILE A 181 9.28 -4.74 -2.28
C ILE A 181 10.42 -3.98 -2.95
N ARG A 182 11.19 -4.66 -3.81
CA ARG A 182 12.45 -4.11 -4.32
C ARG A 182 12.90 -4.70 -5.64
N ASP A 183 13.80 -4.03 -6.34
CA ASP A 183 14.32 -4.49 -7.64
C ASP A 183 13.17 -4.65 -8.66
N LEU A 184 12.31 -3.62 -8.75
CA LEU A 184 11.25 -3.55 -9.74
C LEU A 184 11.71 -2.65 -10.87
N ASP A 185 11.52 -3.11 -12.10
CA ASP A 185 11.99 -2.40 -13.28
C ASP A 185 10.85 -2.22 -14.29
N GLN A 186 10.83 -1.07 -14.95
CA GLN A 186 10.04 -0.85 -16.15
C GLN A 186 10.80 -0.08 -17.21
N GLU A 187 10.94 -0.76 -18.34
CA GLU A 187 11.51 -0.24 -19.57
C GLU A 187 10.42 0.05 -20.60
N THR A 188 10.52 1.14 -21.35
CA THR A 188 9.53 1.59 -22.31
C THR A 188 9.97 1.43 -23.76
N THR A 189 9.36 0.46 -24.44
CA THR A 189 9.54 0.28 -25.90
C THR A 189 8.77 1.28 -26.77
N ASP A 190 9.06 1.32 -28.08
CA ASP A 190 8.36 2.13 -29.12
C ASP A 190 6.80 1.98 -29.11
N ASP A 191 6.29 0.83 -28.66
CA ASP A 191 4.86 0.52 -28.61
C ASP A 191 4.21 0.89 -27.26
N SER A 192 4.99 1.43 -26.33
CA SER A 192 4.54 1.78 -24.98
C SER A 192 3.62 2.99 -24.98
N GLY A 193 2.60 2.93 -24.12
CA GLY A 193 1.79 4.10 -23.81
C GLY A 193 2.51 4.97 -22.78
N PHE A 194 2.18 4.75 -21.51
CA PHE A 194 2.80 5.39 -20.34
C PHE A 194 2.74 4.40 -19.17
N PRO A 195 3.48 3.29 -19.22
CA PRO A 195 3.45 2.32 -18.15
C PRO A 195 4.14 2.90 -16.91
N THR A 196 3.60 2.61 -15.75
CA THR A 196 4.24 2.91 -14.47
C THR A 196 4.82 1.64 -13.87
N VAL A 197 5.79 1.79 -12.98
CA VAL A 197 6.20 0.73 -12.06
C VAL A 197 5.77 1.11 -10.65
N ASN A 198 5.13 0.18 -9.93
CA ASN A 198 4.52 0.48 -8.64
C ASN A 198 4.98 -0.53 -7.59
N GLY A 199 5.38 -0.06 -6.41
CA GLY A 199 5.61 -0.93 -5.27
C GLY A 199 4.30 -1.61 -4.83
N ILE A 200 3.31 -0.79 -4.46
CA ILE A 200 1.96 -1.21 -4.09
C ILE A 200 0.93 -0.40 -4.89
N LEU A 201 -0.01 -1.08 -5.56
CA LEU A 201 -1.10 -0.44 -6.30
C LEU A 201 -2.47 -0.94 -5.82
N PHE A 202 -3.34 -0.02 -5.45
CA PHE A 202 -4.77 -0.28 -5.32
C PHE A 202 -5.46 0.17 -6.61
N ASP A 203 -5.51 -0.75 -7.58
CA ASP A 203 -5.93 -0.55 -8.98
C ASP A 203 -7.44 -0.44 -9.10
N ALA A 204 -7.93 0.73 -9.48
CA ALA A 204 -9.35 1.01 -9.62
C ALA A 204 -9.71 1.37 -11.06
N ALA A 205 -10.94 1.04 -11.48
CA ALA A 205 -11.41 1.46 -12.80
C ALA A 205 -11.92 2.91 -12.74
N ASP A 206 -11.50 3.77 -13.69
CA ASP A 206 -11.93 5.18 -13.77
C ASP A 206 -13.45 5.38 -13.71
N SER A 207 -14.22 4.46 -14.31
CA SER A 207 -15.68 4.57 -14.37
C SER A 207 -16.42 4.01 -13.15
N ASP A 208 -15.73 3.19 -12.36
CA ASP A 208 -16.28 2.45 -11.23
C ASP A 208 -15.12 2.14 -10.27
N PRO A 209 -14.68 3.13 -9.48
CA PRO A 209 -13.46 3.03 -8.70
C PRO A 209 -13.55 1.99 -7.57
N GLY A 210 -14.76 1.55 -7.20
CA GLY A 210 -14.97 0.68 -6.06
C GLY A 210 -14.53 1.33 -4.74
N THR A 211 -14.56 0.54 -3.66
CA THR A 211 -14.25 0.99 -2.31
C THR A 211 -13.11 0.19 -1.69
N LEU A 212 -12.29 0.86 -0.90
CA LEU A 212 -11.24 0.28 -0.08
C LEU A 212 -11.48 0.67 1.38
N THR A 213 -11.93 -0.29 2.17
CA THR A 213 -12.31 -0.07 3.58
C THR A 213 -11.42 -0.82 4.54
N GLU A 214 -11.22 -0.22 5.72
CA GLU A 214 -10.50 -0.84 6.86
C GLU A 214 -9.11 -1.41 6.51
N THR A 215 -8.46 -0.83 5.50
CA THR A 215 -7.22 -1.36 4.94
C THR A 215 -6.00 -0.79 5.63
N THR A 216 -5.00 -1.64 5.86
CA THR A 216 -3.73 -1.28 6.49
C THR A 216 -2.54 -1.58 5.57
N VAL A 217 -1.74 -0.55 5.30
CA VAL A 217 -0.41 -0.69 4.67
C VAL A 217 0.62 -0.25 5.69
N ASN A 218 1.31 -1.21 6.32
CA ASN A 218 2.13 -0.89 7.48
C ASN A 218 3.51 -1.54 7.51
N ASN A 219 4.54 -0.74 7.80
CA ASN A 219 5.91 -1.20 8.00
C ASN A 219 6.48 -1.98 6.80
N ASN A 220 6.06 -1.64 5.59
CA ASN A 220 6.69 -2.14 4.38
C ASN A 220 7.94 -1.32 4.05
N VAL A 221 8.89 -1.95 3.38
CA VAL A 221 10.04 -1.29 2.75
C VAL A 221 9.85 -1.40 1.25
N ILE A 222 9.86 -0.27 0.56
CA ILE A 222 9.70 -0.15 -0.88
C ILE A 222 10.94 0.60 -1.38
N GLU A 223 11.81 -0.08 -2.11
CA GLU A 223 13.12 0.45 -2.50
C GLU A 223 13.57 -0.07 -3.85
N ASP A 224 14.59 0.55 -4.44
CA ASP A 224 15.22 0.09 -5.68
C ASP A 224 14.18 -0.16 -6.80
N ILE A 225 13.42 0.88 -7.13
CA ILE A 225 12.42 0.85 -8.21
C ILE A 225 12.87 1.81 -9.32
N GLU A 226 13.10 1.26 -10.49
CA GLU A 226 13.64 1.97 -11.65
C GLU A 226 12.63 1.97 -12.80
N SER A 227 12.54 3.09 -13.51
CA SER A 227 11.74 3.17 -14.73
C SER A 227 12.20 4.34 -15.59
N ASP A 228 12.02 4.23 -16.92
CA ASP A 228 12.27 5.37 -17.80
C ASP A 228 11.40 6.58 -17.47
N ILE A 229 10.16 6.36 -17.06
CA ILE A 229 9.18 7.45 -16.93
C ILE A 229 8.75 7.64 -15.49
N ALA A 230 8.29 6.57 -14.83
CA ALA A 230 7.34 6.72 -13.73
C ALA A 230 7.37 5.59 -12.70
N PRO A 231 8.31 5.62 -11.74
CA PRO A 231 8.27 4.82 -10.54
C PRO A 231 7.41 5.47 -9.45
N LEU A 232 6.55 4.65 -8.84
CA LEU A 232 5.68 5.03 -7.74
C LEU A 232 5.79 4.04 -6.58
N GLY A 233 5.88 4.53 -5.35
CA GLY A 233 5.93 3.68 -4.17
C GLY A 233 4.57 3.03 -3.85
N ILE A 234 3.59 3.84 -3.44
CA ILE A 234 2.23 3.40 -3.11
C ILE A 234 1.21 4.25 -3.88
N VAL A 235 0.29 3.61 -4.61
CA VAL A 235 -0.75 4.28 -5.39
C VAL A 235 -2.14 3.83 -4.94
N VAL A 236 -3.03 4.79 -4.67
CA VAL A 236 -4.41 4.53 -4.23
C VAL A 236 -5.41 5.16 -5.20
N GLN A 237 -6.19 4.34 -5.90
CA GLN A 237 -7.18 4.80 -6.89
C GLN A 237 -8.63 4.53 -6.48
N HIS A 238 -8.88 3.63 -5.53
CA HIS A 238 -10.22 3.33 -5.01
C HIS A 238 -10.78 4.50 -4.18
N GLU A 239 -12.10 4.57 -3.99
CA GLU A 239 -12.67 5.39 -2.92
C GLU A 239 -12.25 4.80 -1.56
N THR A 240 -11.82 5.65 -0.62
CA THR A 240 -11.28 5.16 0.67
C THR A 240 -12.17 5.50 1.86
N ASP A 241 -12.34 4.54 2.78
CA ASP A 241 -12.95 4.77 4.10
C ASP A 241 -12.17 3.99 5.18
N GLY A 242 -11.41 4.72 6.01
CA GLY A 242 -10.63 4.13 7.10
C GLY A 242 -9.35 3.42 6.67
N VAL A 243 -8.67 3.94 5.64
CA VAL A 243 -7.37 3.43 5.17
C VAL A 243 -6.21 4.00 5.96
N ALA A 244 -5.24 3.15 6.31
CA ALA A 244 -4.12 3.51 7.18
C ALA A 244 -2.78 3.13 6.54
N ILE A 245 -2.05 4.12 6.01
CA ILE A 245 -0.71 3.95 5.42
C ILE A 245 0.33 4.43 6.41
N ASN A 246 0.92 3.52 7.18
CA ASN A 246 1.77 3.90 8.31
C ASN A 246 3.13 3.21 8.35
N ASN A 247 4.14 3.93 8.86
CA ASN A 247 5.46 3.37 9.17
C ASN A 247 6.18 2.73 7.96
N ASN A 248 5.78 3.05 6.73
CA ASN A 248 6.44 2.55 5.53
C ASN A 248 7.70 3.36 5.24
N GLU A 249 8.65 2.71 4.60
CA GLU A 249 9.91 3.30 4.14
C GLU A 249 9.94 3.19 2.62
N ILE A 250 9.96 4.32 1.95
CA ILE A 250 9.89 4.43 0.49
C ILE A 250 11.13 5.22 0.06
N ARG A 251 12.03 4.57 -0.67
CA ARG A 251 13.31 5.18 -1.06
C ARG A 251 13.80 4.64 -2.38
N ASP A 252 14.86 5.25 -2.91
CA ASP A 252 15.58 4.74 -4.08
C ASP A 252 14.63 4.49 -5.29
N LEU A 253 13.75 5.46 -5.56
CA LEU A 253 12.89 5.48 -6.75
C LEU A 253 13.55 6.34 -7.83
N VAL A 254 13.82 5.79 -9.01
CA VAL A 254 14.56 6.50 -10.07
C VAL A 254 13.79 6.50 -11.38
N ALA A 255 13.44 7.71 -11.84
CA ALA A 255 12.85 7.94 -13.15
C ALA A 255 13.87 8.60 -14.09
N ALA A 256 14.41 7.85 -15.04
CA ALA A 256 15.42 8.36 -15.97
C ALA A 256 15.48 7.57 -17.28
N ASP A 257 15.64 8.26 -18.41
CA ASP A 257 15.83 7.61 -19.72
C ASP A 257 17.12 6.74 -19.81
N ASP A 258 18.02 6.81 -18.83
CA ASP A 258 19.26 6.01 -18.78
C ASP A 258 19.25 4.89 -17.72
N THR A 259 18.14 4.71 -17.00
CA THR A 259 17.92 3.51 -16.17
C THR A 259 17.52 2.27 -16.98
N ASP A 260 17.26 2.45 -18.28
CA ASP A 260 17.01 1.40 -19.26
C ASP A 260 18.12 0.32 -19.32
N SER A 261 17.68 -0.95 -19.31
CA SER A 261 18.54 -2.13 -19.44
C SER A 261 19.02 -2.41 -20.88
N ASP A 262 18.35 -1.85 -21.89
CA ASP A 262 18.67 -1.85 -23.32
C ASP A 262 18.73 -0.42 -23.91
N PRO A 263 19.83 0.35 -23.67
CA PRO A 263 19.99 1.78 -24.05
C PRO A 263 20.04 2.05 -25.57
N SER A 264 19.56 1.12 -26.39
CA SER A 264 19.50 1.15 -27.83
C SER A 264 18.11 1.43 -28.42
N ASP A 265 17.03 1.34 -27.64
CA ASP A 265 15.68 1.55 -28.16
C ASP A 265 15.25 3.04 -28.19
N GLY A 266 15.92 3.89 -27.41
CA GLY A 266 15.96 5.35 -27.63
C GLY A 266 14.62 6.04 -27.50
N VAL A 267 13.70 5.45 -26.73
CA VAL A 267 12.41 6.03 -26.41
C VAL A 267 12.61 7.06 -25.29
N ASP A 268 12.29 8.31 -25.60
CA ASP A 268 12.37 9.45 -24.69
C ASP A 268 11.04 10.19 -24.76
N PHE A 269 10.29 10.18 -23.67
CA PHE A 269 8.99 10.85 -23.56
C PHE A 269 9.11 12.37 -23.35
N GLY A 270 10.32 12.87 -23.12
CA GLY A 270 10.67 14.26 -22.86
C GLY A 270 10.31 14.73 -21.44
N PHE A 271 9.92 13.80 -20.58
CA PHE A 271 9.61 14.02 -19.17
C PHE A 271 9.66 12.72 -18.39
N THR A 272 10.02 12.84 -17.12
CA THR A 272 9.93 11.79 -16.11
C THR A 272 9.22 12.35 -14.89
N PHE A 273 8.64 11.49 -14.05
CA PHE A 273 8.15 11.86 -12.72
C PHE A 273 8.30 10.68 -11.77
N ALA A 274 8.58 10.94 -10.49
CA ALA A 274 8.70 9.89 -9.48
C ALA A 274 7.95 10.30 -8.22
N GLN A 275 7.22 9.35 -7.61
CA GLN A 275 6.31 9.66 -6.52
C GLN A 275 6.37 8.61 -5.40
N GLY A 276 6.59 9.05 -4.15
CA GLY A 276 6.57 8.14 -3.01
C GLY A 276 5.17 7.56 -2.77
N ILE A 277 4.18 8.43 -2.55
CA ILE A 277 2.77 8.05 -2.39
C ILE A 277 1.92 8.89 -3.36
N ASN A 278 1.10 8.24 -4.19
CA ASN A 278 0.08 8.89 -5.01
C ASN A 278 -1.33 8.54 -4.49
N ILE A 279 -2.08 9.57 -4.11
CA ILE A 279 -3.51 9.48 -3.82
C ILE A 279 -4.29 9.98 -5.04
N ALA A 280 -4.64 9.05 -5.92
CA ALA A 280 -5.51 9.25 -7.09
C ALA A 280 -6.97 8.84 -6.79
N SER A 281 -7.32 8.78 -5.50
CA SER A 281 -8.63 8.37 -5.02
C SER A 281 -9.69 9.42 -5.32
N PRO A 282 -10.83 9.09 -5.97
CA PRO A 282 -11.85 10.09 -6.29
C PRO A 282 -12.68 10.55 -5.08
N ALA A 283 -12.60 9.84 -3.96
CA ALA A 283 -13.23 10.22 -2.70
C ALA A 283 -12.48 9.60 -1.52
N THR A 284 -12.19 10.41 -0.51
CA THR A 284 -11.40 9.99 0.65
C THR A 284 -12.14 10.27 1.96
N ALA A 285 -12.17 9.28 2.85
CA ALA A 285 -12.75 9.38 4.18
C ALA A 285 -11.86 8.66 5.21
N ASP A 286 -11.57 9.33 6.32
CA ASP A 286 -10.79 8.77 7.44
C ASP A 286 -9.46 8.11 7.03
N THR A 287 -8.85 8.60 5.94
CA THR A 287 -7.60 8.06 5.39
C THR A 287 -6.39 8.76 6.03
N VAL A 288 -5.54 7.96 6.67
CA VAL A 288 -4.43 8.46 7.49
C VAL A 288 -3.08 7.96 6.96
N ILE A 289 -2.14 8.89 6.84
CA ILE A 289 -0.79 8.63 6.35
C ILE A 289 0.18 9.09 7.44
N ASN A 290 0.77 8.17 8.21
CA ASN A 290 1.59 8.57 9.35
C ASN A 290 2.90 7.81 9.49
N HIS A 291 3.93 8.50 10.00
CA HIS A 291 5.23 7.89 10.31
C HIS A 291 5.92 7.23 9.10
N ASN A 292 5.53 7.59 7.88
CA ASN A 292 6.24 7.13 6.70
C ASN A 292 7.52 7.96 6.52
N VAL A 293 8.55 7.31 5.99
CA VAL A 293 9.79 7.95 5.55
C VAL A 293 9.82 7.84 4.03
N ILE A 294 9.96 8.99 3.38
CA ILE A 294 10.06 9.08 1.93
C ILE A 294 11.28 9.92 1.61
N GLU A 295 12.29 9.31 0.99
CA GLU A 295 13.58 9.91 0.68
C GLU A 295 14.13 9.34 -0.62
N ASP A 296 15.20 9.93 -1.17
CA ASP A 296 15.92 9.40 -2.34
C ASP A 296 15.03 9.05 -3.55
N VAL A 297 14.03 9.91 -3.82
CA VAL A 297 13.17 9.85 -5.01
C VAL A 297 13.73 10.79 -6.06
N THR A 298 14.01 10.27 -7.25
CA THR A 298 14.68 10.98 -8.34
C THR A 298 13.83 11.00 -9.59
N SER A 299 13.73 12.18 -10.19
CA SER A 299 13.16 12.37 -11.53
C SER A 299 14.17 13.15 -12.36
N ALA A 300 14.75 12.52 -13.37
CA ALA A 300 15.89 13.07 -14.11
C ALA A 300 15.54 14.26 -15.01
N GLU A 301 14.31 14.33 -15.50
CA GLU A 301 13.88 15.29 -16.50
C GLU A 301 13.08 16.46 -15.90
N THR A 302 11.89 16.74 -16.44
CA THR A 302 11.23 18.05 -16.28
C THR A 302 10.33 18.19 -15.05
N ILE A 303 9.83 17.09 -14.47
CA ILE A 303 8.94 17.14 -13.30
C ILE A 303 9.78 16.84 -12.06
N LEU A 304 9.65 17.66 -11.01
CA LEU A 304 10.34 17.41 -9.76
C LEU A 304 9.77 16.15 -9.08
N PRO A 305 10.61 15.35 -8.40
CA PRO A 305 10.13 14.22 -7.62
C PRO A 305 9.28 14.67 -6.43
N GLU A 306 8.27 13.88 -6.08
CA GLU A 306 7.30 14.23 -5.04
C GLU A 306 7.22 13.12 -3.99
N ALA A 307 7.31 13.49 -2.71
CA ALA A 307 7.12 12.52 -1.63
C ALA A 307 5.65 12.06 -1.61
N VAL A 308 4.73 13.00 -1.76
CA VAL A 308 3.29 12.73 -1.85
C VAL A 308 2.67 13.57 -2.96
N LYS A 309 1.95 12.91 -3.87
CA LYS A 309 1.04 13.53 -4.84
C LYS A 309 -0.40 13.21 -4.50
N ILE A 310 -1.28 14.21 -4.59
CA ILE A 310 -2.74 14.02 -4.53
C ILE A 310 -3.32 14.47 -5.88
N ASP A 311 -3.66 13.48 -6.71
CA ASP A 311 -4.33 13.64 -8.01
C ASP A 311 -5.85 13.43 -7.91
N GLY A 312 -6.33 12.99 -6.75
CA GLY A 312 -7.75 12.77 -6.46
C GLY A 312 -8.36 13.78 -5.48
N ASP A 313 -9.27 13.30 -4.64
CA ASP A 313 -9.85 14.03 -3.53
C ASP A 313 -8.82 14.18 -2.39
N GLY A 314 -8.56 15.43 -1.99
CA GLY A 314 -7.73 15.74 -0.83
C GLY A 314 -8.49 15.75 0.49
N SER A 315 -9.82 15.64 0.47
CA SER A 315 -10.66 15.82 1.64
C SER A 315 -10.57 14.65 2.62
N GLY A 316 -10.54 14.90 3.93
CA GLY A 316 -10.46 13.80 4.91
C GLY A 316 -9.10 13.08 4.98
N LEU A 317 -8.09 13.51 4.20
CA LEU A 317 -6.72 13.04 4.35
C LEU A 317 -6.04 13.70 5.57
N THR A 318 -5.36 12.89 6.37
CA THR A 318 -4.56 13.38 7.50
C THR A 318 -3.15 12.83 7.45
N PHE A 319 -2.15 13.72 7.48
CA PHE A 319 -0.73 13.36 7.52
C PHE A 319 -0.11 13.74 8.85
N ARG A 320 0.51 12.81 9.58
CA ARG A 320 1.23 13.11 10.83
C ARG A 320 2.56 12.39 10.94
N ALA A 321 3.54 13.09 11.50
CA ALA A 321 4.83 12.52 11.86
C ALA A 321 5.54 11.78 10.71
N ASN A 322 5.26 12.14 9.47
CA ASN A 322 6.01 11.66 8.31
C ASN A 322 7.33 12.44 8.20
N ARG A 323 8.28 11.84 7.48
CA ARG A 323 9.53 12.45 7.05
C ARG A 323 9.50 12.57 5.53
N PHE A 324 9.32 13.78 5.04
CA PHE A 324 9.38 14.09 3.61
C PHE A 324 10.75 14.69 3.33
N LEU A 325 11.59 13.94 2.58
CA LEU A 325 12.99 14.26 2.30
C LEU A 325 13.22 14.19 0.78
N VAL A 326 12.30 14.79 0.03
CA VAL A 326 12.22 14.79 -1.44
C VAL A 326 11.98 16.23 -1.90
N ALA A 327 12.31 16.54 -3.16
CA ALA A 327 12.21 17.89 -3.73
C ALA A 327 10.86 18.59 -3.47
N VAL A 328 9.76 17.85 -3.60
CA VAL A 328 8.44 18.32 -3.20
C VAL A 328 7.90 17.38 -2.13
N GLY A 329 7.68 17.88 -0.92
CA GLY A 329 7.19 17.07 0.19
C GLY A 329 5.73 16.66 0.03
N LEU A 330 4.85 17.58 -0.39
CA LEU A 330 3.45 17.29 -0.64
C LEU A 330 2.89 18.22 -1.71
N ASN A 331 2.37 17.64 -2.79
CA ASN A 331 1.66 18.36 -3.85
C ASN A 331 0.20 17.94 -3.90
N ASN A 332 -0.71 18.85 -3.58
CA ASN A 332 -2.16 18.66 -3.80
C ASN A 332 -2.74 19.67 -4.79
N ARG A 333 -1.90 20.40 -5.52
CA ARG A 333 -2.37 21.18 -6.67
C ARG A 333 -2.85 20.19 -7.71
N ASN A 334 -4.15 20.02 -7.76
CA ASN A 334 -4.79 19.07 -8.64
C ASN A 334 -5.17 19.80 -9.94
N GLY A 335 -4.89 19.19 -11.09
CA GLY A 335 -5.25 19.76 -12.40
C GLY A 335 -6.75 19.73 -12.70
N THR A 336 -7.58 19.42 -11.69
CA THR A 336 -9.03 19.20 -11.76
C THR A 336 -9.83 20.42 -12.23
N ASP A 337 -9.23 21.60 -12.29
CA ASP A 337 -9.84 22.84 -12.76
C ASP A 337 -9.81 23.00 -14.31
N GLY A 338 -9.67 21.92 -15.07
CA GLY A 338 -9.61 21.98 -16.53
C GLY A 338 -8.31 22.61 -17.05
N GLY A 339 -7.22 22.47 -16.29
CA GLY A 339 -5.89 22.93 -16.66
C GLY A 339 -5.58 24.39 -16.29
N SER A 340 -6.40 25.02 -15.45
CA SER A 340 -6.18 26.39 -14.96
C SER A 340 -5.12 26.45 -13.84
N ARG A 341 -4.72 25.31 -13.25
CA ARG A 341 -3.68 25.20 -12.19
C ARG A 341 -3.96 26.13 -10.99
N ASP A 342 -5.21 26.53 -10.78
CA ASP A 342 -5.68 27.37 -9.68
C ASP A 342 -6.09 26.47 -8.50
N PRO A 343 -5.29 26.41 -7.42
CA PRO A 343 -5.57 25.53 -6.29
C PRO A 343 -6.71 26.04 -5.38
N SER A 344 -7.37 27.16 -5.73
CA SER A 344 -8.35 27.79 -4.85
C SER A 344 -9.63 26.97 -4.64
N ASP A 345 -9.93 26.04 -5.55
CA ASP A 345 -11.03 25.09 -5.43
C ASP A 345 -10.60 23.73 -4.86
N ASP A 346 -9.29 23.50 -4.65
CA ASP A 346 -8.76 22.24 -4.10
C ASP A 346 -9.05 22.16 -2.58
N PRO A 347 -9.50 21.00 -2.05
CA PRO A 347 -9.67 20.79 -0.62
C PRO A 347 -8.38 21.06 0.17
N GLU A 348 -8.51 21.71 1.34
CA GLU A 348 -7.37 21.88 2.24
C GLU A 348 -6.96 20.53 2.82
N VAL A 349 -5.70 20.13 2.57
CA VAL A 349 -5.14 18.87 3.09
C VAL A 349 -4.50 19.11 4.46
N ASP A 350 -4.86 18.30 5.46
CA ASP A 350 -4.32 18.42 6.82
C ASP A 350 -2.97 17.71 6.97
N ALA A 351 -1.88 18.44 6.78
CA ALA A 351 -0.50 17.94 6.84
C ALA A 351 0.33 18.52 8.00
N LYS A 352 -0.31 18.77 9.14
CA LYS A 352 0.36 19.28 10.34
C LYS A 352 1.27 18.24 10.98
N ASN A 353 2.27 18.70 11.70
CA ASN A 353 3.19 17.90 12.50
C ASN A 353 3.95 16.84 11.68
N ASN A 354 4.33 17.18 10.45
CA ASN A 354 5.30 16.42 9.66
C ASN A 354 6.69 17.07 9.74
N TRP A 355 7.73 16.31 9.41
CA TRP A 355 9.11 16.77 9.24
C TRP A 355 9.41 16.94 7.76
N TRP A 356 9.81 18.14 7.38
CA TRP A 356 10.05 18.57 5.99
C TRP A 356 11.55 18.69 5.67
N GLY A 357 12.40 17.94 6.37
CA GLY A 357 13.86 18.06 6.20
C GLY A 357 14.53 19.23 6.93
N SER A 358 13.79 20.26 7.39
CA SER A 358 14.36 21.44 8.06
C SER A 358 13.66 21.82 9.38
N GLU A 359 14.44 22.33 10.34
CA GLU A 359 13.93 22.81 11.64
C GLU A 359 13.09 24.09 11.53
N ASP A 360 13.25 24.80 10.40
CA ASP A 360 12.55 26.03 10.06
C ASP A 360 11.31 25.78 9.18
N GLY A 361 11.07 24.52 8.81
CA GLY A 361 9.85 24.08 8.11
C GLY A 361 9.98 23.98 6.59
N PRO A 362 8.87 23.75 5.89
CA PRO A 362 8.87 23.49 4.44
C PRO A 362 9.34 24.69 3.60
N GLU A 363 9.30 25.92 4.14
CA GLU A 363 9.76 27.14 3.44
C GLU A 363 11.29 27.25 3.38
N GLU A 364 12.01 26.55 4.25
CA GLU A 364 13.47 26.58 4.38
C GLU A 364 14.08 25.17 4.34
N ALA A 365 13.34 24.21 3.77
CA ALA A 365 13.81 22.86 3.56
C ALA A 365 14.91 22.80 2.49
N ASP A 366 15.88 21.90 2.67
CA ASP A 366 17.02 21.72 1.74
C ASP A 366 16.56 21.26 0.35
N PHE A 367 15.38 20.65 0.27
CA PHE A 367 14.82 20.07 -0.95
C PHE A 367 13.89 21.03 -1.71
N ASN A 368 13.70 22.26 -1.20
CA ASN A 368 12.80 23.28 -1.72
C ASN A 368 13.26 23.86 -3.08
N GLN A 369 12.86 23.21 -4.18
CA GLN A 369 13.36 23.54 -5.53
C GLN A 369 12.39 24.34 -6.42
N ASP A 370 11.15 24.63 -6.01
CA ASP A 370 10.09 25.06 -6.94
C ASP A 370 9.51 26.47 -6.74
N ALA A 371 10.33 27.51 -6.52
CA ALA A 371 9.85 28.89 -6.69
C ALA A 371 10.84 29.79 -7.43
N ASP A 372 10.39 30.25 -8.61
CA ASP A 372 11.01 31.34 -9.37
C ASP A 372 10.75 32.73 -8.72
N ASP A 373 10.02 32.78 -7.61
CA ASP A 373 9.74 33.95 -6.78
C ASP A 373 10.00 33.70 -5.28
N ASP A 374 9.97 34.76 -4.49
CA ASP A 374 10.44 34.81 -3.09
C ASP A 374 9.57 33.97 -2.10
N ASP A 375 8.67 33.11 -2.58
CA ASP A 375 7.73 32.28 -1.80
C ASP A 375 8.03 30.76 -1.98
N ARG A 376 9.28 30.36 -1.69
CA ARG A 376 9.76 28.97 -1.78
C ARG A 376 9.08 28.06 -0.75
N SER A 377 8.55 26.89 -1.14
CA SER A 377 8.02 25.89 -0.19
C SER A 377 8.04 24.45 -0.75
N ASP A 378 8.40 23.46 0.09
CA ASP A 378 8.25 22.01 -0.15
C ASP A 378 6.77 21.56 -0.29
N VAL A 379 5.85 22.50 -0.25
CA VAL A 379 4.41 22.29 -0.27
C VAL A 379 3.83 23.01 -1.48
N VAL A 380 3.11 22.26 -2.31
CA VAL A 380 2.46 22.79 -3.52
C VAL A 380 0.95 22.60 -3.42
N GLY A 381 0.20 23.71 -3.38
CA GLY A 381 -1.27 23.73 -3.35
C GLY A 381 -1.85 24.15 -1.99
N ASN A 382 -3.08 23.73 -1.69
CA ASN A 382 -3.83 24.11 -0.49
C ASN A 382 -3.58 23.12 0.67
N VAL A 383 -2.51 23.34 1.44
CA VAL A 383 -2.06 22.38 2.46
C VAL A 383 -1.82 23.07 3.79
N ALA A 384 -2.46 22.56 4.85
CA ALA A 384 -2.26 23.03 6.21
C ALA A 384 -1.09 22.28 6.88
N PHE A 385 0.11 22.86 6.83
CA PHE A 385 1.32 22.25 7.41
C PHE A 385 1.71 22.77 8.80
N GLU A 386 1.13 23.89 9.27
CA GLU A 386 1.43 24.45 10.60
C GLU A 386 0.52 23.89 11.73
N PRO A 387 1.09 23.52 12.90
CA PRO A 387 2.52 23.52 13.21
C PRO A 387 3.24 22.35 12.52
N PHE A 388 4.49 22.53 12.13
CA PHE A 388 5.37 21.46 11.65
C PHE A 388 6.32 20.98 12.77
N LEU A 389 6.96 19.82 12.58
CA LEU A 389 7.96 19.32 13.52
C LEU A 389 9.29 20.05 13.31
N ARG A 390 9.96 20.44 14.41
CA ARG A 390 11.31 21.04 14.37
C ARG A 390 12.44 20.02 14.50
N ASN A 391 12.09 18.75 14.68
CA ASN A 391 13.04 17.63 14.70
C ASN A 391 12.38 16.46 13.98
N PRO A 392 13.15 15.58 13.32
CA PRO A 392 12.59 14.37 12.76
C PRO A 392 11.90 13.56 13.87
N PRO A 393 10.72 12.96 13.58
CA PRO A 393 10.08 12.04 14.49
C PRO A 393 11.03 10.88 14.82
N GLY A 394 10.96 10.38 16.05
CA GLY A 394 11.87 9.32 16.52
C GLY A 394 11.79 8.05 15.65
N PRO A 395 12.84 7.22 15.63
CA PRO A 395 12.85 5.97 14.89
C PRO A 395 11.71 5.05 15.34
N LYS A 396 11.24 4.21 14.39
CA LYS A 396 10.10 3.27 14.51
C LYS A 396 9.88 2.82 15.96
N GLY A 397 8.77 3.22 16.56
CA GLY A 397 8.33 2.64 17.83
C GLY A 397 7.94 1.19 17.56
N GLY A 398 8.85 0.25 17.82
CA GLY A 398 8.59 -1.18 17.62
C GLY A 398 7.29 -1.58 18.29
N GLY A 399 6.27 -1.86 17.49
CA GLY A 399 4.98 -2.37 17.93
C GLY A 399 5.16 -3.75 18.55
N ASN A 400 5.57 -3.79 19.81
CA ASN A 400 5.69 -5.03 20.56
C ASN A 400 4.29 -5.53 20.91
N GLY A 401 3.74 -6.38 20.06
CA GLY A 401 2.77 -7.38 20.49
C GLY A 401 3.41 -8.30 21.53
N ARG A 402 3.25 -7.97 22.82
CA ARG A 402 3.04 -8.92 23.94
C ARG A 402 2.94 -8.17 25.27
N GLY A 403 1.90 -8.53 26.01
CA GLY A 403 1.43 -7.86 27.21
C GLY A 403 2.35 -7.90 28.42
N GLY A 404 1.88 -7.21 29.46
CA GLY A 404 2.62 -6.87 30.66
C GLY A 404 3.04 -8.04 31.55
N GLY A 405 3.99 -7.74 32.42
CA GLY A 405 4.44 -8.59 33.50
C GLY A 405 5.53 -7.89 34.28
N GLY A 406 5.16 -7.21 35.36
CA GLY A 406 6.09 -6.48 36.21
C GLY A 406 7.04 -7.37 37.02
N GLY A 407 7.96 -6.71 37.74
CA GLY A 407 8.51 -7.25 38.98
C GLY A 407 10.01 -7.58 38.97
N ASN A 408 10.81 -6.57 39.33
CA ASN A 408 11.75 -6.59 40.45
C ASN A 408 12.81 -7.73 40.57
N GLY A 409 14.07 -7.33 40.38
CA GLY A 409 15.15 -7.64 41.33
C GLY A 409 16.02 -8.86 41.06
N SER A 410 17.32 -8.66 40.86
CA SER A 410 18.31 -9.10 41.85
C SER A 410 19.70 -8.53 41.56
N GLN A 411 20.41 -8.31 42.66
CA GLN A 411 21.79 -7.87 42.75
C GLN A 411 22.75 -8.94 42.22
N GLY A 412 23.82 -8.50 41.55
CA GLY A 412 24.99 -9.33 41.25
C GLY A 412 26.27 -8.53 41.40
N ARG A 413 26.77 -8.37 42.62
CA ARG A 413 28.17 -8.01 42.89
C ARG A 413 29.04 -9.24 42.63
N GLY A 414 30.13 -9.08 41.87
CA GLY A 414 31.15 -10.10 41.69
C GLY A 414 32.44 -9.54 41.07
N ASN A 415 33.42 -9.24 41.93
CA ASN A 415 34.77 -8.76 41.64
C ASN A 415 35.59 -9.62 40.67
N GLY A 416 36.53 -9.01 39.93
CA GLY A 416 37.69 -9.75 39.42
C GLY A 416 38.67 -9.07 38.46
N ARG A 417 39.54 -8.18 39.00
CA ARG A 417 40.95 -7.93 38.61
C ARG A 417 41.32 -7.25 37.27
N GLY A 418 42.03 -6.13 37.41
CA GLY A 418 43.10 -5.72 36.49
C GLY A 418 43.60 -4.29 36.72
N GLY A 419 44.80 -4.12 37.30
CA GLY A 419 45.59 -2.90 37.11
C GLY A 419 46.09 -2.18 38.36
N LYS A 420 47.35 -2.50 38.72
CA LYS A 420 48.39 -1.70 39.40
C LYS A 420 48.14 -1.13 40.80
#